data_AF-A0A0U5PEH1-F1
#
_entry.id   AF-A0A0U5PEH1-F1
#
_cell.length_a   1.000
_cell.length_b   1.000
_cell.length_c   1.000
_cell.angle_alpha   90.00
_cell.angle_beta   90.00
_cell.angle_gamma   90.00
#
_symmetry.space_group_name_H-M   'P 1'
#
loop_
_entity.id
_entity.type
_entity.pdbx_description
1 polymer ?
#
loop_
_entity_poly.entity_id
_entity_poly.type
_entity_poly.pdbx_seq_one_letter_code
_entity_poly.pdbx_strand_id
1 'polypeptide(L)'
;MQTKFHMTKEENIFLAKRNIVDYIWKSANLEGIGVTYPDTQAIYNDMSVAGYKIEEIEAVNDLKHAWHMLLSTIDDPLNLEYVKRIHRVLGKYTVINAGTLRMTDAYIGGTDWIPSLPDENKMEEEIKRILKEESPMDRALEMTLFLMRTQPFYDGNKRTAMMIGNKIMIENGAGIISVPQKHIAEFYSKLVPYYETGNADKLKSFIYEECIDGMVFPPKVELPLKRTITADFGESEKSRNGRSK
;
A
#
# COMPACT_ATOMS: atom_id res chain seq x y z
N MET A 1 -5.60 11.39 17.16
CA MET A 1 -5.87 10.01 17.62
C MET A 1 -4.60 9.46 18.28
N GLN A 2 -4.75 8.71 19.39
CA GLN A 2 -3.61 8.06 20.05
C GLN A 2 -3.12 6.87 19.23
N THR A 3 -1.82 6.59 19.24
CA THR A 3 -1.28 5.41 18.57
C THR A 3 -1.73 4.13 19.29
N LYS A 4 -2.27 3.15 18.55
CA LYS A 4 -2.80 1.89 19.13
C LYS A 4 -1.71 0.89 19.50
N PHE A 5 -0.63 0.85 18.72
CA PHE A 5 0.49 -0.05 18.89
C PHE A 5 1.78 0.75 19.03
N HIS A 6 2.69 0.25 19.86
CA HIS A 6 3.96 0.91 20.16
C HIS A 6 5.08 -0.10 19.96
N MET A 7 5.37 -0.39 18.70
CA MET A 7 6.48 -1.24 18.29
C MET A 7 7.72 -0.39 17.99
N THR A 8 8.88 -1.01 17.95
CA THR A 8 10.02 -0.49 17.19
C THR A 8 9.75 -0.60 15.69
N LYS A 9 10.49 0.15 14.87
CA LYS A 9 10.43 0.04 13.41
C LYS A 9 10.75 -1.39 12.96
N GLU A 10 11.75 -2.03 13.58
CA GLU A 10 12.17 -3.39 13.27
C GLU A 10 11.08 -4.43 13.59
N GLU A 11 10.40 -4.29 14.73
CA GLU A 11 9.24 -5.12 15.11
C GLU A 11 8.07 -4.92 14.14
N ASN A 12 7.79 -3.70 13.72
CA ASN A 12 6.72 -3.44 12.74
C ASN A 12 7.07 -3.96 11.35
N ILE A 13 8.34 -3.90 10.93
CA ILE A 13 8.82 -4.56 9.71
C ILE A 13 8.66 -6.08 9.82
N PHE A 14 8.97 -6.66 10.99
CA PHE A 14 8.75 -8.09 11.22
C PHE A 14 7.27 -8.46 11.09
N LEU A 15 6.38 -7.69 11.73
CA LEU A 15 4.93 -7.86 11.59
C LEU A 15 4.50 -7.81 10.12
N ALA A 16 4.94 -6.77 9.39
CA ALA A 16 4.65 -6.57 7.98
C ALA A 16 5.04 -7.79 7.14
N LYS A 17 6.27 -8.30 7.32
CA LYS A 17 6.78 -9.47 6.61
C LYS A 17 6.05 -10.75 6.97
N ARG A 18 5.75 -10.96 8.25
CA ARG A 18 5.06 -12.16 8.75
C ARG A 18 3.66 -12.29 8.15
N ASN A 19 2.94 -11.18 8.02
CA ASN A 19 1.54 -11.16 7.59
C ASN A 19 1.37 -10.64 6.14
N ILE A 20 2.45 -10.54 5.36
CA ILE A 20 2.44 -9.89 4.04
C ILE A 20 1.37 -10.47 3.09
N VAL A 21 1.19 -11.79 3.09
CA VAL A 21 0.20 -12.47 2.25
C VAL A 21 -1.22 -12.11 2.65
N ASP A 22 -1.49 -11.98 3.95
CA ASP A 22 -2.80 -11.55 4.47
C ASP A 22 -3.11 -10.10 4.09
N TYR A 23 -2.12 -9.20 4.17
CA TYR A 23 -2.30 -7.80 3.75
C TYR A 23 -2.51 -7.66 2.24
N ILE A 24 -1.79 -8.43 1.43
CA ILE A 24 -1.98 -8.48 -0.03
C ILE A 24 -3.38 -9.00 -0.35
N TRP A 25 -3.78 -10.11 0.26
CA TRP A 25 -5.10 -10.73 0.08
C TRP A 25 -6.22 -9.74 0.41
N LYS A 26 -6.12 -9.08 1.58
CA LYS A 26 -7.10 -8.07 2.00
C LYS A 26 -7.18 -6.89 1.03
N SER A 27 -6.03 -6.38 0.58
CA SER A 27 -5.96 -5.26 -0.36
C SER A 27 -6.49 -5.64 -1.75
N ALA A 28 -6.22 -6.86 -2.24
CA ALA A 28 -6.72 -7.33 -3.53
C ALA A 28 -8.25 -7.42 -3.53
N ASN A 29 -8.82 -7.96 -2.45
CA ASN A 29 -10.28 -8.09 -2.34
C ASN A 29 -10.99 -6.79 -2.01
N LEU A 30 -10.33 -5.82 -1.36
CA LEU A 30 -10.86 -4.46 -1.25
C LEU A 30 -11.10 -3.85 -2.64
N GLU A 31 -10.32 -4.21 -3.66
CA GLU A 31 -10.51 -3.78 -5.05
C GLU A 31 -11.46 -4.69 -5.85
N GLY A 32 -12.05 -5.71 -5.23
CA GLY A 32 -13.04 -6.58 -5.88
C GLY A 32 -12.47 -7.72 -6.72
N ILE A 33 -11.18 -8.08 -6.58
CA ILE A 33 -10.57 -9.20 -7.31
C ILE A 33 -11.18 -10.55 -6.90
N GLY A 34 -11.57 -10.71 -5.63
CA GLY A 34 -12.22 -11.93 -5.15
C GLY A 34 -11.28 -13.14 -5.03
N VAL A 35 -9.98 -12.92 -4.85
CA VAL A 35 -8.98 -13.96 -4.67
C VAL A 35 -9.07 -14.61 -3.28
N THR A 36 -8.85 -15.92 -3.21
CA THR A 36 -8.78 -16.63 -1.93
C THR A 36 -7.42 -16.44 -1.25
N TYR A 37 -7.35 -16.66 0.06
CA TYR A 37 -6.07 -16.60 0.77
C TYR A 37 -5.06 -17.64 0.25
N PRO A 38 -5.42 -18.93 0.06
CA PRO A 38 -4.51 -19.92 -0.53
C PRO A 38 -4.03 -19.54 -1.93
N ASP A 39 -4.90 -18.98 -2.78
CA ASP A 39 -4.50 -18.55 -4.14
C ASP A 39 -3.58 -17.35 -4.08
N THR A 40 -3.83 -16.40 -3.16
CA THR A 40 -2.92 -15.26 -2.93
C THR A 40 -1.55 -15.76 -2.48
N GLN A 41 -1.50 -16.75 -1.59
CA GLN A 41 -0.26 -17.37 -1.15
C GLN A 41 0.49 -18.07 -2.29
N ALA A 42 -0.24 -18.76 -3.18
CA ALA A 42 0.32 -19.41 -4.36
C ALA A 42 0.91 -18.39 -5.34
N ILE A 43 0.16 -17.34 -5.68
CA ILE A 43 0.63 -16.24 -6.53
C ILE A 43 1.85 -15.57 -5.89
N TYR A 44 1.81 -15.30 -4.57
CA TYR A 44 2.93 -14.70 -3.85
C TYR A 44 4.20 -15.56 -3.94
N ASN A 45 4.07 -16.88 -3.99
CA ASN A 45 5.17 -17.83 -4.16
C ASN A 45 5.49 -18.15 -5.64
N ASP A 46 5.03 -17.31 -6.57
CA ASP A 46 5.27 -17.44 -8.02
C ASP A 46 4.73 -18.75 -8.61
N MET A 47 3.69 -19.32 -7.98
CA MET A 47 2.96 -20.49 -8.48
C MET A 47 1.77 -20.05 -9.35
N SER A 48 1.48 -20.83 -10.39
CA SER A 48 0.30 -20.62 -11.21
C SER A 48 -0.98 -21.01 -10.48
N VAL A 49 -2.02 -20.19 -10.62
CA VAL A 49 -3.38 -20.46 -10.15
C VAL A 49 -4.35 -20.37 -11.32
N ALA A 50 -5.34 -21.26 -11.34
CA ALA A 50 -6.40 -21.27 -12.34
C ALA A 50 -7.62 -20.50 -11.84
N GLY A 51 -8.48 -20.05 -12.77
CA GLY A 51 -9.76 -19.43 -12.44
C GLY A 51 -9.75 -17.90 -12.30
N TYR A 52 -8.59 -17.27 -12.48
CA TYR A 52 -8.44 -15.81 -12.48
C TYR A 52 -8.02 -15.30 -13.85
N LYS A 53 -8.39 -14.06 -14.15
CA LYS A 53 -7.85 -13.32 -15.29
C LYS A 53 -6.38 -13.01 -15.07
N ILE A 54 -5.65 -12.78 -16.16
CA ILE A 54 -4.23 -12.41 -16.08
C ILE A 54 -4.08 -11.11 -15.29
N GLU A 55 -4.95 -10.13 -15.55
CA GLU A 55 -4.91 -8.82 -14.89
C GLU A 55 -5.16 -8.92 -13.38
N GLU A 56 -5.95 -9.90 -12.92
CA GLU A 56 -6.21 -10.16 -11.50
C GLU A 56 -4.98 -10.76 -10.80
N ILE A 57 -4.27 -11.68 -11.46
CA ILE A 57 -3.01 -12.24 -10.97
C ILE A 57 -1.93 -11.15 -10.93
N GLU A 58 -1.84 -10.34 -11.99
CA GLU A 58 -0.91 -9.22 -12.08
C GLU A 58 -1.17 -8.17 -11.00
N ALA A 59 -2.43 -7.89 -10.64
CA ALA A 59 -2.75 -6.98 -9.55
C ALA A 59 -2.22 -7.47 -8.18
N VAL A 60 -2.27 -8.78 -7.93
CA VAL A 60 -1.70 -9.40 -6.72
C VAL A 60 -0.17 -9.32 -6.74
N ASN A 61 0.45 -9.56 -7.89
CA ASN A 61 1.90 -9.43 -8.06
C ASN A 61 2.38 -7.98 -7.91
N ASP A 62 1.65 -7.01 -8.44
CA ASP A 62 1.94 -5.58 -8.28
C ASP A 62 1.90 -5.18 -6.80
N LEU A 63 0.93 -5.68 -6.01
CA LEU A 63 0.90 -5.50 -4.56
C LEU A 63 2.11 -6.15 -3.87
N LYS A 64 2.49 -7.38 -4.25
CA LYS A 64 3.71 -8.06 -3.76
C LYS A 64 4.95 -7.20 -4.00
N HIS A 65 5.15 -6.73 -5.23
CA HIS A 65 6.32 -5.92 -5.59
C HIS A 65 6.32 -4.56 -4.87
N ALA A 66 5.16 -3.91 -4.73
CA ALA A 66 5.05 -2.65 -4.02
C ALA A 66 5.37 -2.80 -2.52
N TRP A 67 4.92 -3.87 -1.87
CA TRP A 67 5.31 -4.17 -0.49
C TRP A 67 6.82 -4.41 -0.35
N HIS A 68 7.42 -5.17 -1.27
CA HIS A 68 8.87 -5.39 -1.27
C HIS A 68 9.64 -4.07 -1.45
N MET A 69 9.21 -3.23 -2.40
CA MET A 69 9.81 -1.92 -2.63
C MET A 69 9.69 -1.04 -1.37
N LEU A 70 8.50 -0.93 -0.77
CA LEU A 70 8.27 -0.13 0.43
C LEU A 70 9.19 -0.56 1.57
N LEU A 71 9.26 -1.88 1.86
CA LEU A 71 10.08 -2.39 2.96
C LEU A 71 11.58 -2.23 2.70
N SER A 72 12.03 -2.30 1.44
CA SER A 72 13.43 -2.08 1.07
C SER A 72 13.86 -0.61 1.07
N THR A 73 12.89 0.30 0.94
CA THR A 73 13.09 1.76 0.88
C THR A 73 12.41 2.46 2.07
N ILE A 74 12.27 1.75 3.19
CA ILE A 74 11.52 2.26 4.35
C ILE A 74 12.15 3.51 4.93
N ASP A 75 13.47 3.70 4.77
CA ASP A 75 14.20 4.86 5.27
C ASP A 75 14.31 6.01 4.23
N ASP A 76 13.81 5.82 3.01
CA ASP A 76 13.81 6.88 2.00
C ASP A 76 12.81 8.00 2.41
N PRO A 77 13.12 9.28 2.14
CA PRO A 77 12.19 10.38 2.41
C PRO A 77 10.86 10.22 1.68
N LEU A 78 9.75 10.45 2.39
CA LEU A 78 8.42 10.51 1.79
C LEU A 78 8.17 11.88 1.16
N ASN A 79 8.05 11.92 -0.15
CA ASN A 79 7.64 13.07 -0.97
C ASN A 79 6.78 12.58 -2.14
N LEU A 80 6.29 13.48 -2.99
CA LEU A 80 5.45 13.09 -4.14
C LEU A 80 6.17 12.16 -5.13
N GLU A 81 7.49 12.33 -5.30
CA GLU A 81 8.26 11.43 -6.16
C GLU A 81 8.31 10.00 -5.60
N TYR A 82 8.43 9.84 -4.27
CA TYR A 82 8.31 8.53 -3.63
C TYR A 82 6.92 7.92 -3.86
N VAL A 83 5.85 8.72 -3.75
CA VAL A 83 4.47 8.28 -4.02
C VAL A 83 4.32 7.80 -5.47
N LYS A 84 4.81 8.58 -6.44
CA LYS A 84 4.83 8.22 -7.87
C LYS A 84 5.63 6.94 -8.13
N ARG A 85 6.77 6.78 -7.44
CA ARG A 85 7.63 5.59 -7.56
C ARG A 85 6.94 4.33 -7.03
N ILE A 86 6.27 4.40 -5.88
CA ILE A 86 5.45 3.30 -5.36
C ILE A 86 4.31 2.98 -6.32
N HIS A 87 3.58 4.00 -6.79
CA HIS A 87 2.49 3.81 -7.74
C HIS A 87 2.95 3.15 -9.05
N ARG A 88 4.15 3.50 -9.55
CA ARG A 88 4.74 2.86 -10.74
C ARG A 88 4.89 1.36 -10.58
N VAL A 89 5.31 0.90 -9.40
CA VAL A 89 5.46 -0.53 -9.11
C VAL A 89 4.10 -1.18 -8.86
N LEU A 90 3.22 -0.50 -8.14
CA LEU A 90 1.90 -0.99 -7.76
C LEU A 90 0.89 -1.08 -8.92
N GLY A 91 1.17 -0.41 -10.03
CA GLY A 91 0.33 -0.43 -11.22
C GLY A 91 1.08 -0.82 -12.48
N LYS A 92 2.26 -1.47 -12.36
CA LYS A 92 3.16 -1.76 -13.47
C LYS A 92 2.44 -2.49 -14.61
N TYR A 93 1.55 -3.42 -14.26
CA TYR A 93 0.81 -4.21 -15.22
C TYR A 93 -0.66 -3.83 -15.30
N THR A 94 -1.21 -3.20 -14.25
CA THR A 94 -2.66 -2.94 -14.16
C THR A 94 -3.07 -1.49 -14.41
N VAL A 95 -2.13 -0.53 -14.49
CA VAL A 95 -2.47 0.91 -14.56
C VAL A 95 -1.81 1.60 -15.75
N ILE A 96 -2.62 2.34 -16.51
CA ILE A 96 -2.14 3.20 -17.61
C ILE A 96 -1.25 4.31 -17.04
N ASN A 97 -0.08 4.48 -17.65
CA ASN A 97 0.90 5.51 -17.25
C ASN A 97 1.29 5.42 -15.75
N ALA A 98 1.51 4.21 -15.24
CA ALA A 98 1.88 3.98 -13.85
C ALA A 98 3.06 4.87 -13.40
N GLY A 99 2.86 5.53 -12.26
CA GLY A 99 3.78 6.53 -11.69
C GLY A 99 3.67 7.94 -12.25
N THR A 100 2.68 8.24 -13.10
CA THR A 100 2.45 9.59 -13.64
C THR A 100 1.09 10.11 -13.21
N LEU A 101 1.03 11.39 -12.82
CA LEU A 101 -0.23 12.06 -12.48
C LEU A 101 -1.19 12.05 -13.67
N ARG A 102 -2.49 11.89 -13.41
CA ARG A 102 -3.51 11.92 -14.47
C ARG A 102 -3.65 13.32 -15.05
N MET A 103 -3.93 13.37 -16.35
CA MET A 103 -4.18 14.62 -17.09
C MET A 103 -5.65 14.78 -17.50
N THR A 104 -6.50 13.83 -17.10
CA THR A 104 -7.94 13.83 -17.38
C THR A 104 -8.71 13.53 -16.11
N ASP A 105 -10.03 13.71 -16.15
CA ASP A 105 -10.92 13.40 -15.04
C ASP A 105 -10.83 11.92 -14.62
N ALA A 106 -11.00 11.68 -13.32
CA ALA A 106 -11.10 10.35 -12.73
C ALA A 106 -12.54 10.12 -12.29
N TYR A 107 -13.17 9.09 -12.84
CA TYR A 107 -14.53 8.69 -12.48
C TYR A 107 -14.48 7.62 -11.39
N ILE A 108 -15.11 7.90 -10.25
CA ILE A 108 -15.12 7.01 -9.10
C ILE A 108 -16.46 6.28 -9.07
N GLY A 109 -16.45 4.95 -9.05
CA GLY A 109 -17.67 4.17 -8.94
C GLY A 109 -18.45 4.49 -7.66
N GLY A 110 -19.76 4.71 -7.79
CA GLY A 110 -20.67 4.95 -6.67
C GLY A 110 -20.87 6.42 -6.29
N THR A 111 -20.32 7.38 -7.04
CA THR A 111 -20.56 8.82 -6.86
C THR A 111 -20.44 9.58 -8.18
N ASP A 112 -21.16 10.69 -8.32
CA ASP A 112 -21.02 11.64 -9.43
C ASP A 112 -19.96 12.72 -9.14
N TRP A 113 -19.38 12.72 -7.95
CA TRP A 113 -18.32 13.65 -7.59
C TRP A 113 -17.03 13.34 -8.36
N ILE A 114 -16.47 14.38 -9.00
CA ILE A 114 -15.24 14.29 -9.78
C ILE A 114 -14.13 15.08 -9.06
N PRO A 115 -13.01 14.45 -8.68
CA PRO A 115 -11.87 15.16 -8.11
C PRO A 115 -11.22 16.08 -9.15
N SER A 116 -10.84 17.30 -8.73
CA SER A 116 -10.04 18.21 -9.55
C SER A 116 -8.76 17.55 -10.03
N LEU A 117 -8.26 17.92 -11.22
CA LEU A 117 -6.97 17.46 -11.70
C LEU A 117 -5.86 17.67 -10.65
N PRO A 118 -4.95 16.70 -10.48
CA PRO A 118 -3.86 16.83 -9.54
C PRO A 118 -2.90 17.94 -9.98
N ASP A 119 -2.49 18.76 -9.03
CA ASP A 119 -1.45 19.77 -9.20
C ASP A 119 -0.22 19.34 -8.42
N GLU A 120 0.90 19.15 -9.12
CA GLU A 120 2.14 18.60 -8.55
C GLU A 120 2.67 19.44 -7.37
N ASN A 121 2.60 20.77 -7.47
CA ASN A 121 3.07 21.66 -6.40
C ASN A 121 2.16 21.60 -5.18
N LYS A 122 0.84 21.70 -5.37
CA LYS A 122 -0.14 21.62 -4.28
C LYS A 122 -0.09 20.27 -3.57
N MET A 123 0.10 19.19 -4.32
CA MET A 123 0.25 17.86 -3.74
C MET A 123 1.51 17.74 -2.90
N GLU A 124 2.65 18.23 -3.40
CA GLU A 124 3.91 18.23 -2.66
C GLU A 124 3.84 19.10 -1.39
N GLU A 125 3.18 20.26 -1.46
CA GLU A 125 2.91 21.13 -0.30
C GLU A 125 2.03 20.43 0.75
N GLU A 126 0.97 19.76 0.30
CA GLU A 126 0.04 19.07 1.19
C GLU A 126 0.67 17.83 1.83
N ILE A 127 1.48 17.07 1.09
CA ILE A 127 2.30 15.99 1.64
C ILE A 127 3.22 16.54 2.75
N LYS A 128 3.92 17.65 2.50
CA LYS A 128 4.78 18.30 3.51
C LYS A 128 3.99 18.81 4.71
N ARG A 129 2.76 19.30 4.52
CA ARG A 129 1.87 19.70 5.62
C ARG A 129 1.53 18.50 6.49
N ILE A 130 1.03 17.42 5.88
CA ILE A 130 0.63 16.20 6.60
C ILE A 130 1.81 15.62 7.37
N LEU A 131 3.01 15.58 6.78
CA LEU A 131 4.21 15.06 7.45
C LEU A 131 4.63 15.83 8.72
N LYS A 132 4.13 17.06 8.91
CA LYS A 132 4.35 17.85 10.14
C LYS A 132 3.38 17.52 11.26
N GLU A 133 2.33 16.73 11.01
CA GLU A 133 1.40 16.27 12.04
C GLU A 133 2.15 15.51 13.13
N GLU A 134 1.90 15.85 14.40
CA GLU A 134 2.67 15.33 15.54
C GLU A 134 2.36 13.85 15.77
N SER A 135 1.09 13.46 15.69
CA SER A 135 0.69 12.07 15.88
C SER A 135 1.01 11.23 14.64
N PRO A 136 1.85 10.17 14.75
CA PRO A 136 2.10 9.27 13.63
C PRO A 136 0.82 8.62 13.11
N MET A 137 -0.15 8.38 14.00
CA MET A 137 -1.46 7.83 13.65
C MET A 137 -2.24 8.80 12.78
N ASP A 138 -2.40 10.06 13.21
CA ASP A 138 -3.12 11.06 12.40
C ASP A 138 -2.39 11.32 11.09
N ARG A 139 -1.06 11.41 11.11
CA ARG A 139 -0.22 11.56 9.92
C ARG A 139 -0.50 10.47 8.89
N ALA A 140 -0.50 9.20 9.30
CA ALA A 140 -0.75 8.07 8.40
C ALA A 140 -2.18 8.06 7.86
N LEU A 141 -3.17 8.29 8.72
CA LEU A 141 -4.58 8.31 8.33
C LEU A 141 -4.89 9.48 7.40
N GLU A 142 -4.38 10.68 7.68
CA GLU A 142 -4.56 11.85 6.83
C GLU A 142 -3.89 11.67 5.47
N MET A 143 -2.67 11.14 5.43
CA MET A 143 -1.99 10.83 4.17
C MET A 143 -2.80 9.83 3.32
N THR A 144 -3.31 8.77 3.96
CA THR A 144 -4.13 7.76 3.31
C THR A 144 -5.40 8.39 2.72
N LEU A 145 -6.12 9.17 3.51
CA LEU A 145 -7.37 9.81 3.08
C LEU A 145 -7.15 10.85 1.99
N PHE A 146 -6.11 11.68 2.13
CA PHE A 146 -5.70 12.68 1.15
C PHE A 146 -5.45 12.05 -0.23
N LEU A 147 -4.64 10.99 -0.29
CA LEU A 147 -4.33 10.30 -1.55
C LEU A 147 -5.55 9.58 -2.12
N MET A 148 -6.38 8.97 -1.27
CA MET A 148 -7.64 8.35 -1.70
C MET A 148 -8.61 9.33 -2.33
N ARG A 149 -8.73 10.55 -1.79
CA ARG A 149 -9.69 11.54 -2.30
C ARG A 149 -9.17 12.31 -3.50
N THR A 150 -7.88 12.66 -3.50
CA THR A 150 -7.26 13.41 -4.60
C THR A 150 -7.27 12.62 -5.91
N GLN A 151 -7.24 11.28 -5.82
CA GLN A 151 -7.17 10.37 -6.99
C GLN A 151 -6.08 10.83 -7.98
N PRO A 152 -4.81 10.95 -7.56
CA PRO A 152 -3.78 11.56 -8.39
C PRO A 152 -3.45 10.78 -9.67
N PHE A 153 -3.78 9.49 -9.72
CA PHE A 153 -3.44 8.58 -10.80
C PHE A 153 -4.69 8.11 -11.56
N TYR A 154 -4.48 7.52 -12.74
CA TYR A 154 -5.55 6.96 -13.57
C TYR A 154 -6.32 5.82 -12.88
N ASP A 155 -5.62 4.99 -12.11
CA ASP A 155 -6.19 3.94 -11.26
C ASP A 155 -5.16 3.61 -10.16
N GLY A 156 -5.47 2.68 -9.25
CA GLY A 156 -4.54 2.24 -8.19
C GLY A 156 -4.43 3.21 -7.01
N ASN A 157 -5.27 4.24 -6.96
CA ASN A 157 -5.21 5.31 -5.96
C ASN A 157 -5.42 4.79 -4.53
N LYS A 158 -6.39 3.92 -4.30
CA LYS A 158 -6.69 3.36 -2.95
C LYS A 158 -5.55 2.46 -2.47
N ARG A 159 -5.07 1.54 -3.33
CA ARG A 159 -3.91 0.68 -3.09
C ARG A 159 -2.66 1.50 -2.78
N THR A 160 -2.38 2.55 -3.55
CA THR A 160 -1.24 3.46 -3.31
C THR A 160 -1.40 4.20 -2.00
N ALA A 161 -2.57 4.75 -1.71
CA ALA A 161 -2.84 5.46 -0.47
C ALA A 161 -2.62 4.59 0.77
N MET A 162 -3.12 3.35 0.77
CA MET A 162 -2.89 2.38 1.84
C MET A 162 -1.40 2.03 1.98
N MET A 163 -0.69 1.84 0.87
CA MET A 163 0.74 1.55 0.87
C MET A 163 1.54 2.71 1.50
N ILE A 164 1.26 3.95 1.10
CA ILE A 164 1.95 5.14 1.63
C ILE A 164 1.58 5.40 3.10
N GLY A 165 0.31 5.21 3.49
CA GLY A 165 -0.08 5.24 4.89
C GLY A 165 0.68 4.21 5.72
N ASN A 166 0.83 2.99 5.21
CA ASN A 166 1.59 1.92 5.85
C ASN A 166 3.08 2.21 5.98
N LYS A 167 3.69 2.96 5.05
CA LYS A 167 5.07 3.45 5.23
C LYS A 167 5.18 4.28 6.51
N ILE A 168 4.30 5.26 6.69
CA ILE A 168 4.28 6.12 7.90
C ILE A 168 4.04 5.28 9.15
N MET A 169 3.11 4.33 9.11
CA MET A 169 2.83 3.46 10.24
C MET A 169 4.04 2.61 10.64
N ILE A 170 4.71 2.00 9.66
CA ILE A 170 5.87 1.12 9.89
C ILE A 170 7.06 1.91 10.43
N GLU A 171 7.36 3.09 9.87
CA GLU A 171 8.45 3.96 10.33
C GLU A 171 8.29 4.35 11.81
N ASN A 172 7.05 4.42 12.30
CA ASN A 172 6.71 4.87 13.64
C ASN A 172 6.20 3.74 14.55
N GLY A 173 6.30 2.47 14.12
CA GLY A 173 5.89 1.33 14.93
C GLY A 173 4.40 1.28 15.30
N ALA A 174 3.55 1.89 14.49
CA ALA A 174 2.15 2.16 14.79
C ALA A 174 1.18 1.06 14.33
N GLY A 175 1.66 -0.01 13.69
CA GLY A 175 0.83 -1.09 13.15
C GLY A 175 0.79 -1.11 11.62
N ILE A 176 -0.29 -1.66 11.07
CA ILE A 176 -0.58 -1.74 9.63
C ILE A 176 -2.06 -1.37 9.42
N ILE A 177 -2.31 -0.42 8.52
CA ILE A 177 -3.64 -0.12 7.99
C ILE A 177 -4.00 -1.24 6.99
N SER A 178 -5.03 -2.01 7.32
CA SER A 178 -5.56 -3.08 6.48
C SER A 178 -7.04 -3.27 6.75
N VAL A 179 -7.88 -3.17 5.70
CA VAL A 179 -9.34 -3.33 5.84
C VAL A 179 -9.68 -4.82 5.87
N PRO A 180 -10.25 -5.34 6.98
CA PRO A 180 -10.66 -6.74 7.03
C PRO A 180 -11.79 -7.02 6.04
N GLN A 181 -11.86 -8.25 5.51
CA GLN A 181 -12.87 -8.63 4.51
C GLN A 181 -14.32 -8.34 4.95
N LYS A 182 -14.63 -8.63 6.22
CA LYS A 182 -15.95 -8.36 6.82
C LYS A 182 -16.35 -6.88 6.85
N HIS A 183 -15.38 -5.97 6.71
CA HIS A 183 -15.54 -4.53 6.83
C HIS A 183 -15.50 -3.80 5.48
N ILE A 184 -15.35 -4.51 4.35
CA ILE A 184 -15.30 -3.90 3.01
C ILE A 184 -16.57 -3.07 2.71
N ALA A 185 -17.76 -3.63 2.93
CA ALA A 185 -19.00 -2.93 2.66
C ALA A 185 -19.14 -1.64 3.50
N GLU A 186 -18.69 -1.71 4.76
CA GLU A 186 -18.72 -0.59 5.68
C GLU A 186 -17.67 0.49 5.34
N PHE A 187 -16.51 0.07 4.84
CA PHE A 187 -15.50 0.98 4.32
C PHE A 187 -16.06 1.80 3.16
N TYR A 188 -16.68 1.15 2.17
CA TYR A 188 -17.27 1.83 1.01
C TYR A 188 -18.44 2.74 1.38
N SER A 189 -19.29 2.34 2.35
CA SER A 189 -20.41 3.18 2.79
C SER A 189 -19.96 4.48 3.47
N LYS A 190 -18.72 4.53 3.98
CA LYS A 190 -18.09 5.75 4.54
C LYS A 190 -17.21 6.47 3.53
N LEU A 191 -16.61 5.75 2.58
CA LEU A 191 -15.74 6.30 1.54
C LEU A 191 -16.49 7.19 0.55
N VAL A 192 -17.67 6.77 0.08
CA VAL A 192 -18.45 7.55 -0.88
C VAL A 192 -18.84 8.93 -0.33
N PRO A 193 -19.43 9.07 0.88
CA PRO A 193 -19.69 10.38 1.47
C PRO A 193 -18.42 11.23 1.69
N TYR A 194 -17.29 10.59 1.98
CA TYR A 194 -16.02 11.31 2.13
C TYR A 194 -15.56 11.93 0.81
N TYR A 195 -15.69 11.23 -0.31
CA TYR A 195 -15.37 11.79 -1.62
C TYR A 195 -16.19 13.05 -1.90
N GLU A 196 -17.51 12.96 -1.74
CA GLU A 196 -18.46 14.03 -2.02
C GLU A 196 -18.27 15.26 -1.13
N THR A 197 -18.11 15.04 0.18
CA THR A 197 -18.13 16.14 1.17
C THR A 197 -16.75 16.64 1.55
N GLY A 198 -15.72 15.80 1.43
CA GLY A 198 -14.40 16.04 2.00
C GLY A 198 -14.32 15.92 3.51
N ASN A 199 -15.44 15.63 4.19
CA ASN A 199 -15.42 15.37 5.62
C ASN A 199 -14.90 13.95 5.88
N ALA A 200 -13.67 13.87 6.40
CA ALA A 200 -12.96 12.64 6.68
C ALA A 200 -13.39 11.95 7.98
N ASP A 201 -14.11 12.61 8.89
CA ASP A 201 -14.23 12.20 10.30
C ASP A 201 -14.75 10.77 10.45
N LYS A 202 -15.84 10.44 9.76
CA LYS A 202 -16.47 9.11 9.84
C LYS A 202 -15.57 8.01 9.29
N LEU A 203 -14.90 8.26 8.17
CA LEU A 203 -14.01 7.27 7.55
C LEU A 203 -12.71 7.15 8.34
N LYS A 204 -12.13 8.26 8.80
CA LYS A 204 -10.92 8.30 9.62
C LYS A 204 -11.12 7.52 10.91
N SER A 205 -12.21 7.76 11.64
CA SER A 205 -12.55 7.03 12.87
C SER A 205 -12.76 5.54 12.61
N PHE A 206 -13.47 5.18 11.54
CA PHE A 206 -13.65 3.77 11.19
C PHE A 206 -12.35 3.04 10.84
N ILE A 207 -11.48 3.66 10.04
CA ILE A 207 -10.16 3.08 9.73
C ILE A 207 -9.37 2.92 11.03
N TYR A 208 -9.37 3.95 11.88
CA TYR A 208 -8.71 3.91 13.16
C TYR A 208 -9.24 2.76 14.03
N GLU A 209 -10.54 2.61 14.17
CA GLU A 209 -11.21 1.65 15.05
C GLU A 209 -11.04 0.21 14.56
N GLU A 210 -11.34 -0.06 13.29
CA GLU A 210 -11.57 -1.42 12.77
C GLU A 210 -10.50 -1.92 11.78
N CYS A 211 -9.62 -1.04 11.29
CA CYS A 211 -8.71 -1.35 10.18
C CYS A 211 -7.22 -1.21 10.55
N ILE A 212 -6.87 -1.20 11.84
CA ILE A 212 -5.47 -1.20 12.30
C ILE A 212 -5.12 -2.55 12.89
N ASP A 213 -4.24 -3.26 12.21
CA ASP A 213 -3.61 -4.48 12.69
C ASP A 213 -2.28 -4.17 13.37
N GLY A 214 -1.90 -4.98 14.36
CA GLY A 214 -0.70 -4.73 15.15
C GLY A 214 -0.36 -5.89 16.08
N MET A 215 0.80 -5.80 16.71
CA MET A 215 1.29 -6.81 17.62
C MET A 215 1.92 -6.16 18.85
N VAL A 216 1.72 -6.81 20.01
CA VAL A 216 2.42 -6.44 21.25
C VAL A 216 3.59 -7.42 21.43
N PHE A 217 4.80 -6.89 21.45
CA PHE A 217 6.00 -7.68 21.71
C PHE A 217 6.31 -7.68 23.21
N PRO A 218 6.61 -8.84 23.81
CA PRO A 218 7.11 -8.86 25.18
C PRO A 218 8.49 -8.18 25.27
N PRO A 219 8.88 -7.69 26.46
CA PRO A 219 10.20 -7.08 26.63
C PRO A 219 11.33 -8.05 26.26
N LYS A 220 12.37 -7.55 25.56
CA LYS A 220 13.60 -8.29 25.17
C LYS A 220 13.39 -9.40 24.13
N VAL A 221 12.42 -9.28 23.23
CA VAL A 221 12.34 -10.19 22.07
C VAL A 221 13.54 -9.96 21.15
N GLU A 222 14.32 -11.03 20.93
CA GLU A 222 15.31 -11.06 19.85
C GLU A 222 14.60 -11.44 18.55
N LEU A 223 14.49 -10.47 17.65
CA LEU A 223 14.07 -10.78 16.28
C LEU A 223 15.18 -11.57 15.57
N PRO A 224 14.83 -12.56 14.73
CA PRO A 224 15.84 -13.28 13.96
C PRO A 224 16.66 -12.29 13.14
N LEU A 225 17.99 -12.40 13.21
CA LEU A 225 18.94 -11.57 12.48
C LEU A 225 18.53 -11.49 11.00
N LYS A 226 18.61 -10.29 10.41
CA LYS A 226 18.37 -10.08 8.97
C LYS A 226 19.13 -11.16 8.21
N ARG A 227 18.42 -12.11 7.58
CA ARG A 227 18.98 -12.80 6.43
C ARG A 227 19.19 -11.70 5.40
N THR A 228 20.44 -11.29 5.20
CA THR A 228 20.82 -10.42 4.09
C THR A 228 20.37 -11.15 2.83
N ILE A 229 19.28 -10.68 2.21
CA ILE A 229 18.84 -11.17 0.90
C ILE A 229 19.81 -10.55 -0.10
N THR A 230 21.02 -11.10 -0.19
CA THR A 230 22.00 -10.81 -1.24
C THR A 230 22.44 -12.09 -1.96
N ALA A 231 21.71 -13.19 -1.78
CA ALA A 231 21.89 -14.41 -2.57
C ALA A 231 20.49 -14.91 -2.95
N ASP A 232 20.17 -14.83 -4.24
CA ASP A 232 19.09 -15.54 -4.98
C ASP A 232 18.35 -14.70 -6.03
N PHE A 233 18.80 -13.47 -6.32
CA PHE A 233 18.61 -12.92 -7.67
C PHE A 233 19.77 -13.40 -8.53
N GLY A 234 19.52 -14.45 -9.31
CA GLY A 234 20.51 -15.18 -10.09
C GLY A 234 21.37 -14.28 -10.98
N GLU A 235 22.68 -14.37 -10.81
CA GLU A 235 23.62 -14.19 -11.90
C GLU A 235 23.40 -15.32 -12.91
N SER A 236 22.43 -15.15 -13.82
CA SER A 236 22.30 -16.00 -15.00
C SER A 236 22.45 -15.18 -16.28
N GLU A 237 23.44 -14.28 -16.32
CA GLU A 237 23.83 -13.61 -17.57
C GLU A 237 25.31 -13.18 -17.52
N LYS A 238 26.21 -14.16 -17.48
CA LYS A 238 27.64 -13.98 -17.83
C LYS A 238 28.37 -15.32 -17.99
N SER A 239 28.00 -16.11 -19.00
CA SER A 239 28.94 -17.04 -19.69
C SER A 239 28.29 -17.71 -20.90
N ARG A 240 27.96 -16.93 -21.92
CA ARG A 240 27.93 -17.45 -23.30
C ARG A 240 28.80 -16.57 -24.18
N ASN A 241 30.10 -16.62 -23.92
CA ASN A 241 31.11 -16.26 -24.89
C ASN A 241 32.31 -17.18 -24.74
N GLY A 242 32.56 -17.95 -25.80
CA GLY A 242 33.83 -18.67 -25.99
C GLY A 242 33.77 -20.17 -25.72
N ARG A 243 33.46 -20.95 -26.75
CA ARG A 243 34.42 -21.93 -27.31
C ARG A 243 33.93 -22.51 -28.63
N SER A 244 34.67 -22.14 -29.66
CA SER A 244 34.79 -22.81 -30.93
C SER A 244 35.21 -24.27 -30.74
N LYS A 245 34.58 -25.17 -31.48
CA LYS A 245 35.22 -26.11 -32.40
C LYS A 245 34.23 -26.48 -33.49
#